data_AF-A0A1H4GPR4-F1
#
_entry.id   AF-A0A1H4GPR4-F1
#
_cell.length_a   1.000
_cell.length_b   1.000
_cell.length_c   1.000
_cell.angle_alpha   90.00
_cell.angle_beta   90.00
_cell.angle_gamma   90.00
#
_symmetry.space_group_name_H-M   'P 1'
#
loop_
_entity.id
_entity.type
_entity.pdbx_description
1 polymer ?
#
loop_
_entity_poly.entity_id
_entity_poly.type
_entity_poly.pdbx_seq_one_letter_code
_entity_poly.pdbx_strand_id
1 'polypeptide(L)'
;MSNISIGSYSNTVTSNQNSSKQNRDRQEDFSSILNDAVNSTSSRVAEVTISDEAKQAASNEFPGWVQEVINRLSNNPDQKEAMDDVKMMATIPGGPLVSIPENFGGTPHYLATGQPVTKESEARFNALAQSITEKTTQIFNSESAKGSSAADIFKKIHEYMATQPEDYLQVLNWYRSSYKY
;
A
#
# COMPACT_ATOMS: atom_id res chain seq x y z
N MET A 1 58.24 24.31 30.72
CA MET A 1 59.54 23.74 30.27
C MET A 1 59.22 22.31 29.85
N SER A 2 59.31 21.86 28.60
CA SER A 2 60.25 22.20 27.54
C SER A 2 59.64 21.90 26.16
N ASN A 3 60.01 22.72 25.17
CA ASN A 3 59.81 22.49 23.73
C ASN A 3 60.64 21.30 23.25
N ILE A 4 60.14 20.51 22.29
CA ILE A 4 60.98 19.89 21.25
C ILE A 4 60.22 19.94 19.91
N SER A 5 60.81 20.68 18.98
CA SER A 5 60.56 20.68 17.54
C SER A 5 61.73 19.96 16.85
N ILE A 6 61.67 19.86 15.51
CA ILE A 6 62.64 19.31 14.54
C ILE A 6 62.31 17.83 14.22
N GLY A 7 62.07 17.37 12.99
CA GLY A 7 62.37 17.92 11.67
C GLY A 7 63.38 17.03 10.93
N SER A 8 62.88 16.24 9.96
CA SER A 8 63.57 15.78 8.74
C SER A 8 64.68 14.68 8.90
N TYR A 9 65.07 13.80 7.96
CA TYR A 9 64.99 13.67 6.50
C TYR A 9 65.13 12.19 6.04
N SER A 10 64.54 11.92 4.86
CA SER A 10 65.02 11.12 3.70
C SER A 10 65.56 9.68 3.81
N ASN A 11 65.05 8.82 2.92
CA ASN A 11 65.90 7.92 2.14
C ASN A 11 65.45 7.85 0.68
N THR A 12 66.44 7.89 -0.21
CA THR A 12 66.37 8.09 -1.66
C THR A 12 66.31 6.79 -2.47
N VAL A 13 65.51 6.84 -3.54
CA VAL A 13 65.74 6.42 -4.94
C VAL A 13 66.17 4.98 -5.25
N THR A 14 65.36 4.32 -6.10
CA THR A 14 65.90 3.67 -7.30
C THR A 14 65.05 4.04 -8.52
N SER A 15 65.69 4.69 -9.49
CA SER A 15 65.16 5.01 -10.82
C SER A 15 65.17 3.75 -11.70
N ASN A 16 64.11 3.55 -12.50
CA ASN A 16 64.31 2.94 -13.80
C ASN A 16 63.42 3.63 -14.85
N GLN A 17 64.09 4.27 -15.81
CA GLN A 17 63.50 4.96 -16.95
C GLN A 17 63.20 3.95 -18.07
N ASN A 18 61.93 3.78 -18.43
CA ASN A 18 61.45 3.64 -19.81
C ASN A 18 59.98 3.23 -19.81
N SER A 19 59.08 4.19 -20.03
CA SER A 19 57.75 4.04 -20.69
C SER A 19 57.00 5.38 -20.70
N SER A 20 57.71 6.47 -21.01
CA SER A 20 57.11 7.78 -21.23
C SER A 20 56.53 7.83 -22.65
N LYS A 21 55.30 7.32 -22.83
CA LYS A 21 54.37 7.69 -23.93
C LYS A 21 52.98 7.03 -23.91
N GLN A 22 52.66 6.16 -22.95
CA GLN A 22 51.34 5.49 -22.89
C GLN A 22 50.48 5.92 -21.69
N ASN A 23 50.92 6.92 -20.91
CA ASN A 23 50.33 7.28 -19.62
C ASN A 23 49.76 8.71 -19.55
N ARG A 24 49.73 9.47 -20.66
CA ARG A 24 49.07 10.79 -20.69
C ARG A 24 47.59 10.70 -21.07
N ASP A 25 47.22 9.79 -21.97
CA ASP A 25 45.82 9.67 -22.39
C ASP A 25 44.92 8.98 -21.35
N ARG A 26 45.48 8.18 -20.42
CA ARG A 26 44.70 7.59 -19.32
C ARG A 26 44.52 8.51 -18.12
N GLN A 27 45.38 9.50 -17.92
CA GLN A 27 45.32 10.35 -16.72
C GLN A 27 44.31 11.49 -16.86
N GLU A 28 44.01 11.91 -18.09
CA GLU A 28 42.87 12.80 -18.37
C GLU A 28 41.52 12.07 -18.29
N ASP A 29 41.49 10.78 -18.64
CA ASP A 29 40.28 9.94 -18.61
C ASP A 29 39.83 9.62 -17.16
N PHE A 30 40.76 9.32 -16.24
CA PHE A 30 40.38 9.15 -14.82
C PHE A 30 39.95 10.45 -14.13
N SER A 31 40.45 11.61 -14.60
CA SER A 31 40.09 12.91 -14.03
C SER A 31 38.71 13.38 -14.51
N SER A 32 38.29 13.04 -15.74
CA SER A 32 36.92 13.28 -16.19
C SER A 32 35.91 12.33 -15.55
N ILE A 33 36.27 11.03 -15.40
CA ILE A 33 35.42 10.05 -14.71
C ILE A 33 35.20 10.44 -13.24
N LEU A 34 36.23 10.96 -12.55
CA LEU A 34 36.11 11.44 -11.18
C LEU A 34 35.34 12.75 -11.07
N ASN A 35 35.44 13.67 -12.03
CA ASN A 35 34.61 14.88 -12.03
C ASN A 35 33.14 14.58 -12.36
N ASP A 36 32.85 13.65 -13.26
CA ASP A 36 31.48 13.19 -13.53
C ASP A 36 30.90 12.40 -12.34
N ALA A 37 31.73 11.67 -11.59
CA ALA A 37 31.31 10.97 -10.38
C ALA A 37 31.14 11.89 -9.15
N VAL A 38 31.98 12.93 -9.00
CA VAL A 38 31.93 13.89 -7.88
C VAL A 38 30.84 14.96 -8.08
N ASN A 39 30.50 15.32 -9.33
CA ASN A 39 29.28 16.08 -9.61
C ASN A 39 28.00 15.22 -9.56
N SER A 40 28.12 13.89 -9.59
CA SER A 40 26.99 12.95 -9.45
C SER A 40 26.75 12.44 -8.02
N THR A 41 27.60 12.82 -7.04
CA THR A 41 27.47 12.38 -5.63
C THR A 41 27.20 13.50 -4.63
N SER A 42 26.87 14.70 -5.09
CA SER A 42 26.24 15.72 -4.25
C SER A 42 24.72 15.52 -4.26
N SER A 43 24.24 14.82 -3.23
CA SER A 43 22.83 14.72 -2.81
C SER A 43 21.81 14.36 -3.90
N ARG A 44 21.86 13.11 -4.37
CA ARG A 44 20.65 12.43 -4.79
C ARG A 44 20.50 11.18 -3.93
N VAL A 45 19.86 11.35 -2.76
CA VAL A 45 18.94 10.31 -2.32
C VAL A 45 17.98 10.19 -3.50
N ALA A 46 18.16 9.16 -4.33
CA ALA A 46 17.16 8.83 -5.31
C ALA A 46 15.96 8.36 -4.48
N GLU A 47 15.12 9.31 -4.08
CA GLU A 47 13.75 8.99 -3.74
C GLU A 47 13.20 8.34 -5.00
N VAL A 48 13.00 7.03 -4.94
CA VAL A 48 12.32 6.29 -5.99
C VAL A 48 10.85 6.69 -5.87
N THR A 49 10.54 7.88 -6.36
CA THR A 49 9.18 8.36 -6.42
C THR A 49 8.54 7.63 -7.58
N ILE A 50 7.73 6.63 -7.27
CA ILE A 50 6.79 6.05 -8.23
C ILE A 50 6.00 7.24 -8.81
N SER A 51 5.95 7.37 -10.14
CA SER A 51 5.21 8.47 -10.78
C SER A 51 3.76 8.42 -10.34
N ASP A 52 3.06 9.56 -10.31
CA ASP A 52 1.66 9.56 -9.88
C ASP A 52 0.79 8.70 -10.79
N GLU A 53 1.15 8.54 -12.07
CA GLU A 53 0.52 7.61 -13.01
C GLU A 53 0.86 6.15 -12.73
N ALA A 54 2.06 5.84 -12.23
CA ALA A 54 2.44 4.49 -11.82
C ALA A 54 1.92 4.14 -10.42
N LYS A 55 1.76 5.12 -9.53
CA LYS A 55 1.00 5.00 -8.28
C LYS A 55 -0.47 4.83 -8.56
N GLN A 56 -1.03 5.60 -9.51
CA GLN A 56 -2.39 5.39 -10.01
C GLN A 56 -2.51 4.04 -10.70
N ALA A 57 -1.61 3.62 -11.60
CA ALA A 57 -1.70 2.31 -12.25
C ALA A 57 -1.55 1.15 -11.25
N ALA A 58 -0.72 1.31 -10.22
CA ALA A 58 -0.59 0.36 -9.12
C ALA A 58 -1.72 0.47 -8.07
N SER A 59 -2.43 1.60 -7.98
CA SER A 59 -3.57 1.82 -7.07
C SER A 59 -4.94 1.69 -7.74
N ASN A 60 -5.01 1.64 -9.07
CA ASN A 60 -6.25 1.68 -9.86
C ASN A 60 -6.66 0.32 -10.40
N GLU A 61 -5.86 -0.72 -10.19
CA GLU A 61 -6.38 -2.08 -10.35
C GLU A 61 -7.01 -2.51 -9.03
N PHE A 62 -8.34 -2.47 -9.01
CA PHE A 62 -9.11 -3.11 -7.94
C PHE A 62 -8.53 -4.51 -7.66
N PRO A 63 -8.47 -4.95 -6.38
CA PRO A 63 -8.02 -6.30 -6.04
C PRO A 63 -8.72 -7.36 -6.91
N GLY A 64 -8.04 -8.46 -7.24
CA GLY A 64 -8.57 -9.45 -8.18
C GLY A 64 -9.98 -9.94 -7.85
N TRP A 65 -10.31 -10.11 -6.56
CA TRP A 65 -11.65 -10.50 -6.12
C TRP A 65 -12.71 -9.42 -6.41
N VAL A 66 -12.34 -8.14 -6.34
CA VAL A 66 -13.22 -7.01 -6.67
C VAL A 66 -13.46 -6.97 -8.17
N GLN A 67 -12.43 -7.22 -8.99
CA GLN A 67 -12.58 -7.34 -10.44
C GLN A 67 -13.48 -8.52 -10.81
N GLU A 68 -13.38 -9.66 -10.12
CA GLU A 68 -14.29 -10.80 -10.29
C GLU A 68 -15.74 -10.42 -10.00
N VAL A 69 -16.00 -9.67 -8.93
CA VAL A 69 -17.35 -9.18 -8.61
C VAL A 69 -17.85 -8.19 -9.67
N ILE A 70 -17.02 -7.23 -10.09
CA ILE A 70 -17.36 -6.28 -11.17
C ILE A 70 -17.74 -7.05 -12.44
N ASN A 71 -16.91 -8.01 -12.86
CA ASN A 71 -17.17 -8.82 -14.05
C ASN A 71 -18.45 -9.66 -13.90
N ARG A 72 -18.70 -10.26 -12.73
CA ARG A 72 -19.93 -11.01 -12.47
C ARG A 72 -21.17 -10.11 -12.59
N LEU A 73 -21.14 -8.92 -11.98
CA LEU A 73 -22.25 -7.97 -12.01
C LEU A 73 -22.50 -7.43 -13.41
N SER A 74 -21.45 -7.07 -14.15
CA SER A 74 -21.56 -6.55 -15.52
C SER A 74 -22.09 -7.59 -16.51
N ASN A 75 -21.75 -8.88 -16.32
CA ASN A 75 -22.12 -9.95 -17.24
C ASN A 75 -23.35 -10.76 -16.79
N ASN A 76 -24.01 -10.40 -15.67
CA ASN A 76 -25.19 -11.12 -15.22
C ASN A 76 -26.35 -10.92 -16.24
N PRO A 77 -26.91 -11.99 -16.84
CA PRO A 77 -28.05 -11.86 -17.74
C PRO A 77 -29.31 -11.28 -17.06
N ASP A 78 -29.45 -11.44 -15.74
CA ASP A 78 -30.48 -10.80 -14.93
C ASP A 78 -29.92 -9.57 -14.21
N GLN A 79 -30.13 -8.40 -14.82
CA GLN A 79 -29.70 -7.12 -14.25
C GLN A 79 -30.44 -6.74 -12.96
N LYS A 80 -31.63 -7.29 -12.72
CA LYS A 80 -32.35 -7.07 -11.47
C LYS A 80 -31.68 -7.85 -10.34
N GLU A 81 -31.31 -9.10 -10.57
CA GLU A 81 -30.55 -9.90 -9.62
C GLU A 81 -29.21 -9.22 -9.27
N ALA A 82 -28.46 -8.75 -10.27
CA ALA A 82 -27.22 -8.01 -10.03
C ALA A 82 -27.43 -6.75 -9.18
N MET A 83 -28.55 -6.05 -9.37
CA MET A 83 -28.89 -4.88 -8.55
C MET A 83 -29.27 -5.28 -7.12
N ASP A 84 -30.00 -6.38 -6.93
CA ASP A 84 -30.37 -6.90 -5.61
C ASP A 84 -29.13 -7.37 -4.82
N ASP A 85 -28.14 -7.98 -5.49
CA ASP A 85 -26.84 -8.32 -4.91
C ASP A 85 -26.13 -7.08 -4.34
N VAL A 86 -26.04 -6.02 -5.14
CA VAL A 86 -25.38 -4.78 -4.72
C VAL A 86 -26.17 -4.05 -3.64
N LYS A 87 -27.51 -4.11 -3.70
CA LYS A 87 -28.38 -3.60 -2.63
C LYS A 87 -28.10 -4.32 -1.31
N MET A 88 -27.98 -5.64 -1.34
CA MET A 88 -27.67 -6.43 -0.14
C MET A 88 -26.33 -6.00 0.45
N MET A 89 -25.29 -5.85 -0.37
CA MET A 89 -23.98 -5.35 0.07
C MET A 89 -24.02 -3.92 0.62
N ALA A 90 -24.88 -3.07 0.07
CA ALA A 90 -24.99 -1.67 0.47
C ALA A 90 -25.76 -1.46 1.78
N THR A 91 -26.75 -2.32 2.05
CA THR A 91 -27.77 -2.08 3.08
C THR A 91 -27.64 -2.97 4.30
N ILE A 92 -26.87 -4.06 4.22
CA ILE A 92 -26.60 -4.93 5.35
C ILE A 92 -25.27 -4.54 5.98
N PRO A 93 -25.23 -4.22 7.29
CA PRO A 93 -23.99 -3.90 7.96
C PRO A 93 -23.04 -5.11 7.93
N GLY A 94 -21.77 -4.85 7.60
CA GLY A 94 -20.72 -5.84 7.77
C GLY A 94 -20.58 -6.24 9.23
N GLY A 95 -20.37 -7.53 9.48
CA GLY A 95 -20.13 -8.09 10.80
C GLY A 95 -18.78 -8.79 10.85
N PRO A 96 -17.98 -8.61 11.91
CA PRO A 96 -16.70 -9.27 12.01
C PRO A 96 -16.89 -10.72 12.44
N LEU A 97 -16.03 -11.60 11.94
CA LEU A 97 -16.02 -12.98 12.39
C LEU A 97 -15.35 -13.05 13.77
N VAL A 98 -16.04 -13.68 14.73
CA VAL A 98 -15.56 -13.84 16.11
C VAL A 98 -15.47 -15.32 16.47
N SER A 99 -14.46 -15.67 17.27
CA SER A 99 -14.29 -17.03 17.78
C SER A 99 -15.42 -17.40 18.74
N ILE A 100 -15.82 -18.67 18.72
CA ILE A 100 -16.66 -19.26 19.78
C ILE A 100 -15.71 -19.74 20.89
N PRO A 101 -15.79 -19.20 22.13
CA PRO A 101 -14.94 -19.65 23.22
C PRO A 101 -15.24 -21.09 23.62
N GLU A 102 -14.21 -21.90 23.89
CA GLU A 102 -14.36 -23.32 24.26
C GLU A 102 -15.07 -23.55 25.61
N ASN A 103 -15.01 -22.55 26.51
CA ASN A 103 -15.62 -22.61 27.84
C ASN A 103 -16.60 -21.46 28.04
N PHE A 104 -17.70 -21.70 28.76
CA PHE A 104 -18.62 -20.65 29.21
C PHE A 104 -17.86 -19.60 30.04
N GLY A 105 -17.80 -18.37 29.54
CA GLY A 105 -17.06 -17.25 30.16
C GLY A 105 -15.72 -16.92 29.51
N GLY A 106 -15.29 -17.67 28.49
CA GLY A 106 -14.12 -17.29 27.68
C GLY A 106 -14.35 -15.99 26.91
N THR A 107 -13.30 -15.19 26.75
CA THR A 107 -13.37 -13.95 25.95
C THR A 107 -13.33 -14.31 24.46
N PRO A 108 -14.33 -13.92 23.65
CA PRO A 108 -14.27 -14.10 22.21
C PRO A 108 -13.18 -13.20 21.61
N HIS A 109 -12.62 -13.60 20.49
CA HIS A 109 -11.60 -12.85 19.75
C HIS A 109 -12.03 -12.65 18.30
N TYR A 110 -11.67 -11.51 17.70
CA TYR A 110 -11.84 -11.31 16.27
C TYR A 110 -10.94 -12.30 15.51
N LEU A 111 -11.50 -13.12 14.62
CA LEU A 111 -10.73 -14.12 13.88
C LEU A 111 -9.68 -13.49 12.96
N ALA A 112 -9.94 -12.27 12.49
CA ALA A 112 -9.05 -11.57 11.58
C ALA A 112 -7.79 -11.05 12.27
N THR A 113 -7.91 -10.53 13.50
CA THR A 113 -6.82 -9.83 14.21
C THR A 113 -6.31 -10.57 15.45
N GLY A 114 -7.05 -11.57 15.94
CA GLY A 114 -6.78 -12.26 17.20
C GLY A 114 -7.01 -11.40 18.44
N GLN A 115 -7.49 -10.15 18.30
CA GLN A 115 -7.72 -9.26 19.43
C GLN A 115 -9.00 -9.65 20.19
N PRO A 116 -9.03 -9.52 21.52
CA PRO A 116 -10.22 -9.80 22.31
C PRO A 116 -11.35 -8.84 21.95
N VAL A 117 -12.56 -9.37 21.86
CA VAL A 117 -13.78 -8.58 21.72
C VAL A 117 -14.14 -8.06 23.11
N THR A 118 -13.93 -6.78 23.32
CA THR A 118 -14.30 -6.05 24.54
C THR A 118 -15.57 -5.23 24.29
N LYS A 119 -16.26 -4.80 25.35
CA LYS A 119 -17.40 -3.88 25.21
C LYS A 119 -17.02 -2.59 24.48
N GLU A 120 -15.79 -2.11 24.68
CA GLU A 120 -15.31 -0.89 24.06
C GLU A 120 -15.03 -1.08 22.56
N SER A 121 -14.36 -2.18 22.17
CA SER A 121 -14.11 -2.50 20.76
C SER A 121 -15.41 -2.78 20.00
N GLU A 122 -16.36 -3.47 20.64
CA GLU A 122 -17.69 -3.71 20.09
C GLU A 122 -18.48 -2.41 19.89
N ALA A 123 -18.48 -1.52 20.88
CA ALA A 123 -19.16 -0.23 20.76
C ALA A 123 -18.56 0.63 19.63
N ARG A 124 -17.22 0.69 19.53
CA ARG A 124 -16.54 1.40 18.43
C ARG A 124 -16.87 0.80 17.07
N PHE A 125 -16.83 -0.53 16.96
CA PHE A 125 -17.16 -1.22 15.72
C PHE A 125 -18.61 -0.93 15.29
N ASN A 126 -19.57 -1.07 16.21
CA ASN A 126 -20.98 -0.88 15.92
C ASN A 126 -21.30 0.56 15.49
N ALA A 127 -20.68 1.56 16.14
CA ALA A 127 -20.85 2.97 15.77
C ALA A 127 -20.34 3.23 14.34
N LEU A 128 -19.17 2.71 13.99
CA LEU A 128 -18.64 2.82 12.63
C LEU A 128 -19.50 2.06 11.62
N ALA A 129 -19.84 0.80 11.91
CA ALA A 129 -20.64 -0.05 11.03
C ALA A 129 -21.98 0.59 10.68
N GLN A 130 -22.66 1.20 11.64
CA GLN A 130 -23.91 1.91 11.40
C GLN A 130 -23.70 3.09 10.43
N SER A 131 -22.75 3.98 10.73
CA SER A 131 -22.49 5.16 9.89
C SER A 131 -22.05 4.80 8.46
N ILE A 132 -21.27 3.72 8.32
CA ILE A 132 -20.82 3.18 7.04
C ILE A 132 -22.01 2.63 6.27
N THR A 133 -22.87 1.85 6.91
CA THR A 133 -24.07 1.26 6.28
C THR A 133 -25.05 2.33 5.81
N GLU A 134 -25.25 3.37 6.62
CA GLU A 134 -26.07 4.53 6.23
C GLU A 134 -25.51 5.20 4.97
N LYS A 135 -24.18 5.36 4.89
CA LYS A 135 -23.53 5.98 3.73
C LYS A 135 -23.53 5.09 2.49
N THR A 136 -23.26 3.80 2.61
CA THR A 136 -23.32 2.85 1.48
C THR A 136 -24.75 2.71 0.96
N THR A 137 -25.76 2.71 1.85
CA THR A 137 -27.18 2.77 1.48
C THR A 137 -27.49 4.05 0.71
N GLN A 138 -26.96 5.20 1.14
CA GLN A 138 -27.13 6.46 0.43
C GLN A 138 -26.50 6.42 -0.98
N ILE A 139 -25.29 5.87 -1.11
CA ILE A 139 -24.62 5.69 -2.41
C ILE A 139 -25.49 4.83 -3.33
N PHE A 140 -25.96 3.68 -2.83
CA PHE A 140 -26.83 2.78 -3.58
C PHE A 140 -28.10 3.49 -4.07
N ASN A 141 -28.83 4.15 -3.18
CA ASN A 141 -30.09 4.82 -3.53
C ASN A 141 -29.86 5.96 -4.53
N SER A 142 -28.81 6.76 -4.32
CA SER A 142 -28.50 7.90 -5.20
C SER A 142 -28.08 7.46 -6.59
N GLU A 143 -27.29 6.39 -6.71
CA GLU A 143 -26.79 5.92 -8.00
C GLU A 143 -27.83 5.07 -8.74
N SER A 144 -28.62 4.28 -8.02
CA SER A 144 -29.79 3.59 -8.58
C SER A 144 -30.78 4.60 -9.20
N ALA A 145 -31.04 5.73 -8.53
CA ALA A 145 -31.91 6.78 -9.06
C ALA A 145 -31.37 7.47 -10.34
N LYS A 146 -30.05 7.43 -10.58
CA LYS A 146 -29.41 7.93 -11.80
C LYS A 146 -29.43 6.91 -12.94
N GLY A 147 -29.82 5.66 -12.67
CA GLY A 147 -29.72 4.56 -13.62
C GLY A 147 -28.31 3.98 -13.78
N SER A 148 -27.44 4.17 -12.77
CA SER A 148 -26.10 3.55 -12.77
C SER A 148 -26.20 2.01 -12.78
N SER A 149 -25.25 1.35 -13.44
CA SER A 149 -25.19 -0.12 -13.47
C SER A 149 -24.84 -0.70 -12.10
N ALA A 150 -25.23 -1.95 -11.82
CA ALA A 150 -24.87 -2.62 -10.57
C ALA A 150 -23.34 -2.62 -10.33
N ALA A 151 -22.55 -2.87 -11.38
CA ALA A 151 -21.09 -2.85 -11.30
C ALA A 151 -20.53 -1.47 -10.93
N ASP A 152 -21.09 -0.38 -11.46
CA ASP A 152 -20.62 0.98 -11.14
C ASP A 152 -21.03 1.41 -9.72
N ILE A 153 -22.21 0.99 -9.26
CA ILE A 153 -22.63 1.19 -7.87
C ILE A 153 -21.70 0.43 -6.92
N PHE A 154 -21.37 -0.83 -7.25
CA PHE A 154 -20.44 -1.63 -6.46
C PHE A 154 -19.05 -0.99 -6.38
N LYS A 155 -18.49 -0.50 -7.49
CA LYS A 155 -17.21 0.22 -7.49
C LYS A 155 -17.22 1.40 -6.52
N LYS A 156 -18.25 2.25 -6.56
CA LYS A 156 -18.38 3.40 -5.66
C LYS A 156 -18.49 3.02 -4.19
N ILE A 157 -19.24 1.94 -3.90
CA ILE A 157 -19.32 1.40 -2.54
C ILE A 157 -17.95 0.86 -2.09
N HIS A 158 -17.24 0.14 -2.97
CA HIS A 158 -15.92 -0.40 -2.66
C HIS A 158 -14.88 0.70 -2.43
N GLU A 159 -14.85 1.73 -3.27
CA GLU A 159 -14.00 2.92 -3.11
C GLU A 159 -14.30 3.62 -1.78
N TYR A 160 -15.57 3.78 -1.42
CA TYR A 160 -15.93 4.33 -0.11
C TYR A 160 -15.44 3.44 1.04
N MET A 161 -15.61 2.11 0.94
CA MET A 161 -15.12 1.17 1.95
C MET A 161 -13.59 1.23 2.10
N ALA A 162 -12.85 1.44 1.01
CA ALA A 162 -11.39 1.59 1.06
C ALA A 162 -10.91 2.86 1.79
N THR A 163 -11.80 3.82 2.07
CA THR A 163 -11.48 5.03 2.85
C THR A 163 -11.76 4.91 4.35
N GLN A 164 -12.31 3.78 4.80
CA GLN A 164 -12.68 3.58 6.20
C GLN A 164 -11.46 3.38 7.10
N PRO A 165 -11.59 3.58 8.43
CA PRO A 165 -10.51 3.35 9.36
C PRO A 165 -9.91 1.94 9.24
N GLU A 166 -8.59 1.86 9.26
CA GLU A 166 -7.85 0.61 9.05
C GLU A 166 -8.20 -0.45 10.11
N ASP A 167 -8.41 -0.05 11.37
CA ASP A 167 -8.81 -0.95 12.45
C ASP A 167 -10.18 -1.60 12.20
N TYR A 168 -11.12 -0.85 11.62
CA TYR A 168 -12.41 -1.36 11.19
C TYR A 168 -12.26 -2.38 10.04
N LEU A 169 -11.48 -2.04 9.01
CA LEU A 169 -11.26 -2.88 7.84
C LEU A 169 -10.50 -4.18 8.18
N GLN A 170 -9.56 -4.12 9.11
CA GLN A 170 -8.83 -5.29 9.60
C GLN A 170 -9.76 -6.24 10.35
N VAL A 171 -10.63 -5.74 11.22
CA VAL A 171 -11.58 -6.55 11.98
C VAL A 171 -12.63 -7.20 11.07
N LEU A 172 -13.01 -6.55 9.97
CA LEU A 172 -13.83 -7.12 8.90
C LEU A 172 -13.10 -8.12 8.00
N ASN A 173 -11.78 -8.25 8.14
CA ASN A 173 -10.95 -9.04 7.22
C ASN A 173 -11.06 -8.58 5.75
N TRP A 174 -11.33 -7.28 5.52
CA TRP A 174 -11.72 -6.72 4.22
C TRP A 174 -10.69 -6.94 3.12
N TYR A 175 -9.40 -6.77 3.43
CA TYR A 175 -8.31 -6.93 2.47
C TYR A 175 -7.94 -8.40 2.20
N ARG A 176 -8.38 -9.33 3.06
CA ARG A 176 -7.91 -10.72 3.05
C ARG A 176 -8.80 -11.67 2.23
N SER A 177 -9.93 -11.22 1.67
CA SER A 177 -10.81 -12.10 0.86
C SER A 177 -10.24 -12.48 -0.52
N SER A 178 -8.92 -12.31 -0.74
CA SER A 178 -8.17 -12.79 -1.91
C SER A 178 -7.83 -14.29 -1.87
N TYR A 179 -8.43 -15.10 -0.99
CA TYR A 179 -8.18 -16.54 -0.95
C TYR A 179 -9.14 -17.31 -1.84
N LYS A 180 -8.57 -17.96 -2.86
CA LYS A 180 -9.15 -19.10 -3.54
C LYS A 180 -9.27 -20.25 -2.52
N TYR A 181 -10.48 -20.76 -2.34
CA TYR A 181 -10.68 -22.11 -1.80
C TYR A 181 -10.65 -23.12 -2.95
#